data_AF-A0A1H1N4L1-F1
#
_entry.id   AF-A0A1H1N4L1-F1
#
_cell.length_a   1.000
_cell.length_b   1.000
_cell.length_c   1.000
_cell.angle_alpha   90.00
_cell.angle_beta   90.00
_cell.angle_gamma   90.00
#
_symmetry.space_group_name_H-M   'P 1'
#
loop_
_entity.id
_entity.type
_entity.pdbx_description
1 polymer ?
#
loop_
_entity_poly.entity_id
_entity_poly.type
_entity_poly.pdbx_seq_one_letter_code
_entity_poly.pdbx_strand_id
1 'polypeptide(L)'
;MSTPTPQQAEDLLSQVESHQTRARSGDAWPLVTMLFVYSAAVSVGILAVGIIEDNTTQLILLGAGGAWLVPAIIVYVVKALSWSRRSTVLLCTWLPLIFVAFFIAIIVDSFTPTSWVPFAAAGFLWVLSPIMALFGLRR
;
A
#
# COMPACT_ATOMS: atom_id res chain seq x y z
N MET A 1 -34.14 -25.64 25.48
CA MET A 1 -33.54 -24.93 24.33
C MET A 1 -34.49 -25.10 23.17
N SER A 2 -35.23 -24.06 22.78
CA SER A 2 -36.17 -24.10 21.66
C SER A 2 -35.40 -23.93 20.35
N THR A 3 -35.53 -24.89 19.45
CA THR A 3 -35.04 -24.76 18.07
C THR A 3 -35.64 -23.50 17.44
N PRO A 4 -34.81 -22.61 16.86
CA PRO A 4 -35.30 -21.39 16.23
C PRO A 4 -36.24 -21.75 15.08
N THR A 5 -37.27 -20.92 14.88
CA THR A 5 -38.15 -21.06 13.72
C THR A 5 -37.38 -20.73 12.43
N PRO A 6 -37.80 -21.25 11.27
CA PRO A 6 -37.12 -20.98 9.99
C PRO A 6 -36.93 -19.48 9.71
N GLN A 7 -37.92 -18.66 10.06
CA GLN A 7 -37.84 -17.19 9.96
C GLN A 7 -36.79 -16.58 10.88
N GLN A 8 -36.67 -17.05 12.12
CA GLN A 8 -35.63 -16.56 13.03
C GLN A 8 -34.22 -16.95 12.55
N ALA A 9 -34.07 -18.11 11.92
CA ALA A 9 -32.79 -18.52 11.34
C ALA A 9 -32.40 -17.63 10.14
N GLU A 10 -33.36 -17.26 9.30
CA GLU A 10 -33.14 -16.39 8.13
C GLU A 10 -32.84 -14.94 8.54
N ASP A 11 -33.53 -14.44 9.57
CA ASP A 11 -33.22 -13.12 10.16
C ASP A 11 -31.81 -13.11 10.77
N LEU A 12 -31.38 -14.17 11.46
CA LEU A 12 -30.02 -14.26 12.00
C LEU A 12 -28.97 -14.37 10.89
N LEU A 13 -29.23 -15.12 9.82
CA LEU A 13 -28.33 -15.22 8.68
C LEU A 13 -28.17 -13.89 7.96
N SER A 14 -29.29 -13.21 7.66
CA SER A 14 -29.26 -11.88 7.03
C SER A 14 -28.59 -10.84 7.92
N GLN A 15 -28.77 -10.91 9.24
CA GLN A 15 -28.09 -10.05 10.20
C GLN A 15 -26.58 -10.32 10.20
N VAL A 16 -26.14 -11.58 10.25
CA VAL A 16 -24.71 -11.95 10.16
C VAL A 16 -24.10 -11.49 8.84
N GLU A 17 -24.82 -11.64 7.72
CA GLU A 17 -24.36 -11.25 6.40
C GLU A 17 -24.25 -9.71 6.27
N SER A 18 -25.20 -8.97 6.85
CA SER A 18 -25.14 -7.51 6.95
C SER A 18 -23.96 -7.04 7.81
N HIS A 19 -23.68 -7.72 8.93
CA HIS A 19 -22.53 -7.43 9.79
C HIS A 19 -21.21 -7.73 9.10
N GLN A 20 -21.10 -8.86 8.40
CA GLN A 20 -19.92 -9.20 7.59
C GLN A 20 -19.69 -8.18 6.47
N THR A 21 -20.76 -7.75 5.81
CA THR A 21 -20.67 -6.75 4.72
C THR A 21 -20.23 -5.39 5.25
N ARG A 22 -20.73 -4.98 6.42
CA ARG A 22 -20.37 -3.72 7.07
C ARG A 22 -18.94 -3.74 7.61
N ALA A 23 -18.53 -4.85 8.22
CA ALA A 23 -17.15 -5.09 8.67
C ALA A 23 -16.17 -5.02 7.49
N ARG A 24 -16.46 -5.72 6.38
CA ARG A 24 -15.61 -5.68 5.17
C ARG A 24 -15.44 -4.29 4.56
N SER A 25 -16.44 -3.41 4.64
CA SER A 25 -16.27 -2.02 4.18
C SER A 25 -15.52 -1.11 5.14
N GLY A 26 -15.62 -1.34 6.46
CA GLY A 26 -14.77 -0.63 7.43
C GLY A 26 -13.32 -1.10 7.36
N ASP A 27 -13.12 -2.36 6.99
CA ASP A 27 -11.82 -3.03 6.95
C ASP A 27 -10.94 -2.64 5.76
N ALA A 28 -11.43 -1.98 4.71
CA ALA A 28 -10.58 -1.62 3.57
C ALA A 28 -9.69 -0.38 3.83
N TRP A 29 -10.03 0.45 4.81
CA TRP A 29 -9.29 1.69 5.10
C TRP A 29 -7.82 1.43 5.48
N PRO A 30 -7.48 0.53 6.42
CA PRO A 30 -6.08 0.35 6.80
C PRO A 30 -5.17 -0.07 5.62
N LEU A 31 -5.72 -0.70 4.55
CA LEU A 31 -4.97 -1.02 3.32
C LEU A 31 -4.59 0.26 2.59
N VAL A 32 -5.57 1.14 2.40
CA VAL A 32 -5.43 2.41 1.69
C VAL A 32 -4.47 3.31 2.45
N THR A 33 -4.59 3.38 3.77
CA THR A 33 -3.66 4.17 4.61
C THR A 33 -2.24 3.62 4.53
N MET A 34 -2.07 2.30 4.58
CA MET A 34 -0.76 1.65 4.40
C MET A 34 -0.17 1.97 3.02
N LEU A 35 -0.92 1.79 1.94
CA LEU A 35 -0.49 2.09 0.57
C LEU A 35 -0.06 3.55 0.42
N PHE A 36 -0.82 4.46 1.01
CA PHE A 36 -0.56 5.89 0.92
C PHE A 36 0.71 6.29 1.70
N VAL A 37 0.82 5.87 2.97
CA VAL A 37 1.99 6.14 3.82
C VAL A 37 3.25 5.51 3.20
N TYR A 38 3.14 4.29 2.71
CA TYR A 38 4.27 3.59 2.10
C TYR A 38 4.74 4.27 0.82
N SER A 39 3.82 4.64 -0.07
CA SER A 39 4.15 5.35 -1.31
C SER A 39 4.73 6.73 -1.03
N ALA A 40 4.24 7.44 0.00
CA ALA A 40 4.78 8.72 0.42
C ALA A 40 6.21 8.58 0.96
N ALA A 41 6.47 7.60 1.84
CA ALA A 41 7.80 7.37 2.40
C ALA A 41 8.83 7.02 1.31
N VAL A 42 8.47 6.14 0.38
CA VAL A 42 9.35 5.77 -0.74
C VAL A 42 9.55 6.95 -1.69
N SER A 43 8.51 7.72 -1.98
CA SER A 43 8.62 8.92 -2.82
C SER A 43 9.58 9.96 -2.23
N VAL A 44 9.57 10.16 -0.92
CA VAL A 44 10.52 11.07 -0.25
C VAL A 44 11.96 10.55 -0.36
N GLY A 45 12.16 9.24 -0.17
CA GLY A 45 13.46 8.61 -0.35
C GLY A 45 13.99 8.74 -1.78
N ILE A 46 13.11 8.59 -2.79
CA ILE A 46 13.47 8.77 -4.21
C ILE A 46 13.76 10.24 -4.53
N LEU A 47 13.01 11.19 -3.97
CA LEU A 47 13.30 12.62 -4.15
C LEU A 47 14.65 13.01 -3.57
N ALA A 48 15.04 12.42 -2.44
CA ALA A 48 16.35 12.66 -1.83
C ALA A 48 17.50 12.31 -2.78
N VAL A 49 17.37 11.23 -3.57
CA VAL A 49 18.34 10.84 -4.60
C VAL A 49 18.49 11.93 -5.67
N GLY A 50 17.38 12.51 -6.13
CA GLY A 50 17.43 13.56 -7.17
C GLY A 50 17.90 14.94 -6.70
N ILE A 51 17.94 15.20 -5.39
CA ILE A 51 18.19 16.54 -4.82
C ILE A 51 19.54 16.64 -4.10
N ILE A 52 20.00 15.56 -3.49
CA ILE A 52 21.16 15.57 -2.60
C ILE A 52 22.36 15.02 -3.35
N GLU A 53 23.47 15.77 -3.39
CA GLU A 53 24.70 15.31 -4.06
C GLU A 53 25.56 14.38 -3.19
N ASP A 54 25.41 14.43 -1.86
CA ASP A 54 26.10 13.53 -0.94
C ASP A 54 25.44 12.15 -0.92
N ASN A 55 26.14 11.17 -1.50
CA ASN A 55 25.73 9.76 -1.52
C ASN A 55 25.40 9.19 -0.13
N THR A 56 26.09 9.64 0.92
CA THR A 56 25.85 9.13 2.28
C THR A 56 24.46 9.55 2.76
N THR A 57 24.14 10.83 2.62
CA THR A 57 22.84 11.40 3.00
C THR A 57 21.72 10.89 2.09
N GLN A 58 21.98 10.72 0.78
CA GLN A 58 21.04 10.06 -0.14
C GLN A 58 20.68 8.65 0.35
N LEU A 59 21.68 7.81 0.65
CA LEU A 59 21.47 6.43 1.10
C LEU A 59 20.77 6.36 2.46
N ILE A 60 21.04 7.29 3.37
CA ILE A 60 20.35 7.38 4.67
C ILE A 60 18.87 7.70 4.48
N LEU A 61 18.53 8.70 3.67
CA LEU A 61 17.14 9.09 3.42
C LEU A 61 16.38 8.03 2.61
N LEU A 62 17.07 7.40 1.67
CA LEU A 62 16.55 6.28 0.89
C LEU A 62 16.33 5.04 1.78
N GLY A 63 17.28 4.74 2.66
CA GLY A 63 17.17 3.69 3.68
C GLY A 63 16.07 3.98 4.70
N ALA A 64 15.88 5.23 5.10
CA ALA A 64 14.77 5.64 5.97
C ALA A 64 13.42 5.49 5.26
N GLY A 65 13.31 5.88 3.99
CA GLY A 65 12.12 5.64 3.16
C GLY A 65 11.83 4.15 2.97
N GLY A 66 12.88 3.34 2.77
CA GLY A 66 12.80 1.89 2.71
C GLY A 66 12.44 1.24 4.04
N ALA A 67 12.88 1.77 5.18
CA ALA A 67 12.56 1.24 6.52
C ALA A 67 11.06 1.28 6.82
N TRP A 68 10.31 2.19 6.20
CA TRP A 68 8.85 2.21 6.25
C TRP A 68 8.19 0.98 5.61
N LEU A 69 8.92 0.16 4.83
CA LEU A 69 8.46 -1.18 4.40
C LEU A 69 8.12 -2.07 5.59
N VAL A 70 8.90 -2.00 6.67
CA VAL A 70 8.79 -2.93 7.80
C VAL A 70 7.42 -2.80 8.50
N PRO A 71 7.00 -1.62 9.00
CA PRO A 71 5.68 -1.48 9.58
C PRO A 71 4.56 -1.72 8.56
N ALA A 72 4.76 -1.38 7.29
CA ALA A 72 3.78 -1.65 6.24
C ALA A 72 3.56 -3.17 6.05
N ILE A 73 4.64 -3.96 5.97
CA ILE A 73 4.59 -5.42 5.89
C ILE A 73 3.98 -6.02 7.16
N ILE A 74 4.30 -5.50 8.34
CA ILE A 74 3.71 -5.97 9.61
C ILE A 74 2.19 -5.73 9.62
N VAL A 75 1.74 -4.52 9.27
CA VAL A 75 0.30 -4.22 9.17
C VAL A 75 -0.36 -5.14 8.16
N TYR A 76 0.28 -5.42 7.02
CA TYR A 76 -0.23 -6.37 6.03
C TYR A 76 -0.34 -7.80 6.60
N VAL A 77 0.71 -8.35 7.19
CA VAL A 77 0.70 -9.72 7.72
C VAL A 77 -0.35 -9.86 8.83
N VAL A 78 -0.50 -8.85 9.69
CA VAL A 78 -1.42 -8.90 10.83
C VAL A 78 -2.88 -8.60 10.43
N LYS A 79 -3.12 -7.72 9.45
CA LYS A 79 -4.49 -7.27 9.07
C LYS A 79 -4.98 -7.79 7.73
N ALA A 80 -4.11 -8.05 6.76
CA ALA A 80 -4.51 -8.38 5.40
C ALA A 80 -4.66 -9.88 5.13
N LEU A 81 -4.06 -10.76 5.95
CA LEU A 81 -4.38 -12.21 5.92
C LEU A 81 -5.87 -12.48 6.25
N SER A 82 -6.53 -11.55 6.95
CA SER A 82 -7.99 -11.55 7.14
C SER A 82 -8.79 -10.83 6.03
N TRP A 83 -8.13 -10.19 5.06
CA TRP A 83 -8.81 -9.45 3.99
C TRP A 83 -9.04 -10.28 2.74
N SER A 84 -10.01 -9.83 1.93
CA SER A 84 -10.44 -10.54 0.73
C SER A 84 -9.29 -10.80 -0.26
N ARG A 85 -9.46 -11.83 -1.11
CA ARG A 85 -8.55 -12.18 -2.21
C ARG A 85 -8.09 -10.97 -3.05
N ARG A 86 -8.96 -9.95 -3.24
CA ARG A 86 -8.64 -8.74 -4.03
C ARG A 86 -7.57 -7.87 -3.37
N SER A 87 -7.60 -7.71 -2.04
CA SER A 87 -6.63 -6.90 -1.31
C SER A 87 -5.22 -7.49 -1.42
N THR A 88 -5.12 -8.82 -1.43
CA THR A 88 -3.85 -9.53 -1.67
C THR A 88 -3.33 -9.31 -3.08
N VAL A 89 -4.20 -9.41 -4.10
CA VAL A 89 -3.81 -9.15 -5.50
C VAL A 89 -3.34 -7.71 -5.70
N LEU A 90 -4.03 -6.74 -5.10
CA LEU A 90 -3.66 -5.32 -5.21
C LEU A 90 -2.30 -5.03 -4.58
N LEU A 91 -1.99 -5.67 -3.46
CA LEU A 91 -0.68 -5.56 -2.84
C LEU A 91 0.40 -6.28 -3.66
N CYS A 92 0.15 -7.50 -4.13
CA CYS A 92 1.09 -8.25 -4.98
C CYS A 92 1.37 -7.55 -6.32
N THR A 93 0.49 -6.66 -6.78
CA THR A 93 0.74 -5.84 -7.98
C THR A 93 1.43 -4.52 -7.64
N TRP A 94 1.06 -3.88 -6.53
CA TRP A 94 1.60 -2.58 -6.15
C TRP A 94 3.02 -2.65 -5.58
N LEU A 95 3.33 -3.67 -4.78
CA LEU A 95 4.62 -3.79 -4.10
C LEU A 95 5.77 -3.99 -5.10
N PRO A 96 5.66 -4.85 -6.13
CA PRO A 96 6.65 -4.92 -7.21
C PRO A 96 6.77 -3.62 -7.99
N LEU A 97 5.67 -2.90 -8.21
CA LEU A 97 5.68 -1.63 -8.93
C LEU A 97 6.50 -0.57 -8.18
N ILE A 98 6.36 -0.52 -6.86
CA ILE A 98 7.17 0.35 -6.00
C ILE A 98 8.64 -0.06 -6.06
N PHE A 99 8.95 -1.36 -5.97
CA PHE A 99 10.34 -1.82 -6.10
C PHE A 99 10.94 -1.46 -7.46
N VAL A 100 10.19 -1.62 -8.55
CA VAL A 100 10.64 -1.24 -9.89
C VAL A 100 10.92 0.26 -9.98
N ALA A 101 10.00 1.10 -9.53
CA ALA A 101 10.20 2.56 -9.52
C ALA A 101 11.42 2.96 -8.67
N PHE A 102 11.60 2.31 -7.52
CA PHE A 102 12.72 2.51 -6.62
C PHE A 102 14.06 2.12 -7.24
N PHE A 103 14.18 0.91 -7.79
CA PHE A 103 15.42 0.46 -8.42
C PHE A 103 15.74 1.25 -9.69
N ILE A 104 14.75 1.62 -10.50
CA ILE A 104 14.96 2.47 -11.68
C ILE A 104 15.56 3.81 -11.25
N ALA A 105 15.02 4.45 -10.22
CA ALA A 105 15.54 5.73 -9.74
C ALA A 105 17.01 5.61 -9.31
N ILE A 106 17.37 4.57 -8.55
CA ILE A 106 18.75 4.33 -8.08
C ILE A 106 19.70 4.03 -9.23
N ILE A 107 19.31 3.12 -10.13
CA ILE A 107 20.12 2.71 -11.27
C ILE A 107 20.39 3.93 -12.15
N VAL A 108 19.34 4.67 -12.51
CA VAL A 108 19.47 5.82 -13.41
C VAL A 108 20.31 6.93 -12.78
N ASP A 109 20.15 7.20 -11.48
CA ASP A 109 21.00 8.19 -10.80
C ASP A 109 22.48 7.76 -10.77
N SER A 110 22.75 6.46 -10.60
CA SER A 110 24.11 5.92 -10.61
C SER A 110 24.83 6.06 -11.97
N PHE A 111 24.07 6.02 -13.07
CA PHE A 111 24.62 6.15 -14.44
C PHE A 111 24.53 7.57 -15.00
N THR A 112 23.54 8.34 -14.56
CA THR A 112 23.26 9.71 -14.98
C THR A 112 22.85 10.54 -13.76
N PRO A 113 23.84 11.01 -12.98
CA PRO A 113 23.59 11.85 -11.81
C PRO A 113 22.81 13.11 -12.21
N THR A 114 21.96 13.62 -11.31
CA THR A 114 21.10 14.82 -11.52
C THR A 114 20.03 14.68 -12.61
N SER A 115 19.75 13.45 -13.04
CA SER A 115 18.66 13.19 -13.98
C SER A 115 17.30 13.57 -13.37
N TRP A 116 16.33 13.93 -14.21
CA TRP A 116 14.95 14.21 -13.79
C TRP A 116 14.16 12.94 -13.45
N VAL A 117 14.74 11.75 -13.69
CA VAL A 117 14.09 10.45 -13.54
C VAL A 117 13.66 10.12 -12.10
N PRO A 118 14.44 10.40 -11.04
CA PRO A 118 13.98 10.26 -9.66
C PRO A 118 12.72 11.10 -9.37
N PHE A 119 12.64 12.33 -9.89
CA PHE A 119 11.44 13.15 -9.75
C PHE A 119 10.23 12.56 -10.47
N ALA A 120 10.42 12.02 -11.67
CA ALA A 120 9.36 11.34 -12.42
C ALA A 120 8.88 10.07 -11.69
N ALA A 121 9.80 9.27 -11.14
CA ALA A 121 9.48 8.08 -10.37
C ALA A 121 8.72 8.41 -9.08
N ALA A 122 9.14 9.44 -8.35
CA ALA A 122 8.44 9.96 -7.19
C ALA A 122 7.02 10.46 -7.53
N GLY A 123 6.88 11.26 -8.60
CA GLY A 123 5.60 11.75 -9.08
C GLY A 123 4.66 10.63 -9.52
N PHE A 124 5.19 9.62 -10.20
CA PHE A 124 4.43 8.42 -10.59
C PHE A 124 3.86 7.69 -9.36
N LEU A 125 4.66 7.49 -8.31
CA LEU A 125 4.20 6.89 -7.06
C LEU A 125 3.14 7.74 -6.36
N TRP A 126 3.28 9.07 -6.38
CA TRP A 126 2.31 10.00 -5.81
C TRP A 126 0.95 9.95 -6.50
N VAL A 127 0.93 9.82 -7.83
CA VAL A 127 -0.31 9.82 -8.62
C VAL A 127 -0.97 8.44 -8.63
N LEU A 128 -0.20 7.35 -8.83
CA LEU A 128 -0.79 6.02 -8.89
C LEU A 128 -1.20 5.47 -7.52
N SER A 129 -0.52 5.85 -6.44
CA SER A 129 -0.87 5.44 -5.06
C SER A 129 -2.36 5.62 -4.74
N PRO A 130 -2.93 6.85 -4.84
CA PRO A 130 -4.35 7.06 -4.55
C PRO A 130 -5.25 6.34 -5.55
N ILE A 131 -4.87 6.22 -6.83
CA ILE A 131 -5.65 5.49 -7.84
C ILE A 131 -5.76 4.01 -7.46
N MET A 132 -4.65 3.37 -7.12
CA MET A 132 -4.62 1.97 -6.70
C MET A 132 -5.32 1.77 -5.36
N ALA A 133 -5.19 2.71 -4.43
CA ALA A 133 -5.91 2.66 -3.17
C ALA A 133 -7.44 2.77 -3.38
N LEU A 134 -7.89 3.60 -4.33
CA LEU A 134 -9.30 3.67 -4.75
C LEU A 134 -9.80 2.38 -5.42
N PHE A 135 -8.95 1.70 -6.21
CA PHE A 135 -9.27 0.36 -6.73
C PHE A 135 -9.44 -0.67 -5.59
N GLY A 136 -8.67 -0.53 -4.50
CA GLY A 136 -8.83 -1.34 -3.28
C GLY A 136 -10.14 -1.08 -2.52
N LEU A 137 -10.73 0.10 -2.69
CA LEU A 137 -12.02 0.49 -2.08
C LEU A 137 -13.25 0.11 -2.91
N ARG A 138 -13.09 -0.13 -4.23
CA ARG A 138 -14.21 -0.53 -5.09
C ARG A 138 -14.63 -1.97 -4.79
N ARG A 139 -15.83 -2.10 -4.20
CA ARG A 139 -16.57 -3.37 -3.98
C ARG A 139 -16.82 -4.08 -5.31
#